data_AF-A0A368FMV6-F1
#
_entry.id   AF-A0A368FMV6-F1
#
_cell.length_a   1.000
_cell.length_b   1.000
_cell.length_c   1.000
_cell.angle_alpha   90.00
_cell.angle_beta   90.00
_cell.angle_gamma   90.00
#
_symmetry.space_group_name_H-M   'P 1'
#
loop_
_entity.id
_entity.type
_entity.pdbx_description
1 polymer ?
#
loop_
_entity_poly.entity_id
_entity_poly.type
_entity_poly.pdbx_seq_one_letter_code
_entity_poly.pdbx_strand_id
1 'polypeptide(L)'
;MTEHVVDGGGDHPTAPENEAVNGSTLLDDEENVMQGVEEYFYELLIDMDLVSKIRHTHPMQIQAAQMVLSREILRVWDLIYNHRFLQMNFDDSRTQREGAQ
;
A
#
# COMPACT_ATOMS: atom_id res chain seq x y z
N MET A 1 39.93 36.15 -22.14
CA MET A 1 39.72 35.77 -23.54
C MET A 1 38.96 34.46 -23.52
N THR A 2 37.72 34.33 -23.95
CA THR A 2 36.72 35.27 -24.47
C THR A 2 35.46 34.39 -24.48
N GLU A 3 34.36 34.96 -24.00
CA GLU A 3 32.98 34.50 -24.12
C GLU A 3 32.61 33.48 -25.23
N HIS A 4 31.70 32.57 -24.91
CA HIS A 4 30.68 32.14 -25.88
C HIS A 4 29.32 31.97 -25.19
N VAL A 5 28.57 33.06 -25.13
CA VAL A 5 27.11 33.04 -24.95
C VAL A 5 26.52 33.02 -26.36
N VAL A 6 25.63 32.06 -26.63
CA VAL A 6 24.69 32.14 -27.75
C VAL A 6 23.29 32.22 -27.15
N ASP A 7 22.77 33.44 -27.15
CA ASP A 7 21.35 33.77 -27.10
C ASP A 7 20.87 33.92 -28.56
N GLY A 8 19.65 33.48 -28.85
CA GLY A 8 19.08 33.51 -30.20
C GLY A 8 17.79 32.71 -30.27
N GLY A 9 16.71 33.35 -29.81
CA GLY A 9 15.38 32.76 -29.68
C GLY A 9 14.52 32.68 -30.94
N GLY A 10 13.26 32.32 -30.68
CA GLY A 10 12.12 32.50 -31.57
C GLY A 10 11.83 31.30 -32.47
N ASP A 11 10.90 30.43 -32.05
CA ASP A 11 9.55 30.41 -32.63
C ASP A 11 8.66 29.42 -31.85
N HIS A 12 7.58 29.92 -31.24
CA HIS A 12 6.48 29.07 -30.78
C HIS A 12 5.50 28.96 -31.94
N PRO A 13 5.04 27.74 -32.26
CA PRO A 13 3.59 27.61 -32.26
C PRO A 13 3.08 26.34 -31.60
N THR A 14 1.91 26.54 -30.98
CA THR A 14 0.82 25.57 -30.73
C THR A 14 1.05 24.46 -29.71
N ALA A 15 0.54 24.71 -28.50
CA ALA A 15 -0.17 23.68 -27.75
C ALA A 15 -1.24 23.04 -28.65
N PRO A 16 -1.58 21.76 -28.38
CA PRO A 16 -2.89 21.56 -27.80
C PRO A 16 -2.78 20.87 -26.45
N GLU A 17 -3.52 21.46 -25.52
CA GLU A 17 -4.16 20.86 -24.37
C GLU A 17 -4.18 19.32 -24.41
N ASN A 18 -3.52 18.71 -23.44
CA ASN A 18 -3.93 17.40 -22.94
C ASN A 18 -3.98 17.49 -21.41
N GLU A 19 -4.95 18.27 -20.94
CA GLU A 19 -5.66 17.91 -19.73
C GLU A 19 -6.24 16.50 -19.93
N ALA A 20 -6.14 15.67 -18.89
CA ALA A 20 -6.70 14.32 -18.77
C ALA A 20 -5.84 13.13 -19.26
N VAL A 21 -4.84 12.72 -18.47
CA VAL A 21 -4.70 11.32 -18.01
C VAL A 21 -3.98 11.32 -16.66
N ASN A 22 -4.68 11.62 -15.58
CA ASN A 22 -4.13 11.54 -14.22
C ASN A 22 -5.08 10.76 -13.30
N GLY A 23 -5.32 9.48 -13.62
CA GLY A 23 -6.28 8.69 -12.84
C GLY A 23 -6.21 7.17 -12.97
N SER A 24 -5.28 6.59 -13.72
CA SER A 24 -5.28 5.12 -13.97
C SER A 24 -4.11 4.36 -13.35
N THR A 25 -3.04 5.01 -12.90
CA THR A 25 -1.83 4.34 -12.39
C THR A 25 -1.78 4.20 -10.87
N LEU A 26 -2.58 4.96 -10.11
CA LEU A 26 -2.52 4.96 -8.64
C LEU A 26 -3.19 3.74 -7.98
N LEU A 27 -4.19 3.14 -8.62
CA LEU A 27 -4.95 2.03 -8.03
C LEU A 27 -4.19 0.69 -8.07
N ASP A 28 -3.41 0.47 -9.13
CA ASP A 28 -2.63 -0.76 -9.34
C ASP A 28 -1.45 -0.85 -8.36
N ASP A 29 -0.84 0.30 -8.04
CA ASP A 29 0.22 0.39 -7.03
C ASP A 29 -0.29 0.10 -5.61
N GLU A 30 -1.51 0.56 -5.27
CA GLU A 30 -2.11 0.33 -3.94
C GLU A 30 -2.53 -1.14 -3.74
N GLU A 31 -3.09 -1.78 -4.79
CA GLU A 31 -3.45 -3.20 -4.77
C GLU A 31 -2.20 -4.09 -4.59
N ASN A 32 -1.11 -3.78 -5.28
CA ASN A 32 0.15 -4.50 -5.17
C ASN A 32 0.79 -4.34 -3.76
N VAL A 33 0.74 -3.14 -3.18
CA VAL A 33 1.19 -2.90 -1.79
C VAL A 33 0.36 -3.73 -0.81
N MET A 34 -0.95 -3.78 -0.99
CA MET A 34 -1.83 -4.56 -0.12
C MET A 34 -1.61 -6.05 -0.23
N GLN A 35 -1.36 -6.57 -1.44
CA GLN A 35 -0.96 -7.96 -1.61
C GLN A 35 0.31 -8.27 -0.80
N GLY A 36 1.33 -7.41 -0.86
CA GLY A 36 2.55 -7.58 -0.07
C GLY A 36 2.31 -7.55 1.44
N VAL A 37 1.37 -6.72 1.92
CA VAL A 37 0.97 -6.68 3.33
C VAL A 37 0.25 -7.97 3.76
N GLU A 38 -0.59 -8.55 2.89
CA GLU A 38 -1.25 -9.82 3.15
C GLU A 38 -0.27 -10.99 3.16
N GLU A 39 0.69 -11.01 2.23
CA GLU A 39 1.78 -12.00 2.23
C GLU A 39 2.59 -11.92 3.53
N TYR A 40 2.96 -10.71 3.96
CA TYR A 40 3.64 -10.49 5.23
C TYR A 40 2.81 -10.97 6.43
N PHE A 41 1.50 -10.77 6.41
CA PHE A 41 0.61 -11.29 7.45
C PHE A 41 0.67 -12.82 7.54
N TYR A 42 0.67 -13.52 6.42
CA TYR A 42 0.82 -14.99 6.42
C TYR A 42 2.19 -15.45 6.94
N GLU A 43 3.26 -14.75 6.60
CA GLU A 43 4.60 -15.04 7.16
C GLU A 43 4.62 -14.92 8.69
N LEU A 44 4.02 -13.87 9.24
CA LEU A 44 3.92 -13.70 10.70
C LEU A 44 3.13 -14.84 11.39
N LEU A 45 2.11 -15.39 10.73
CA LEU A 45 1.36 -16.54 11.26
C LEU A 45 2.22 -17.81 11.26
N ILE A 46 3.05 -18.02 10.24
CA ILE A 46 4.00 -19.12 10.17
C ILE A 46 5.05 -18.99 11.29
N ASP A 47 5.58 -17.79 11.50
CA ASP A 47 6.54 -17.51 12.57
C ASP A 47 5.92 -17.76 13.96
N MET A 48 4.66 -17.39 14.16
CA MET A 48 3.94 -17.65 15.41
C MET A 48 3.73 -19.15 15.66
N ASP A 49 3.48 -19.95 14.62
CA ASP A 49 3.39 -21.41 14.73
C ASP A 49 4.74 -22.01 15.16
N LEU A 50 5.85 -21.57 14.55
CA LEU A 50 7.20 -21.97 14.94
C LEU A 50 7.51 -21.62 16.40
N VAL A 51 7.23 -20.38 16.81
CA VAL A 51 7.43 -19.92 18.18
C VAL A 51 6.58 -20.71 19.17
N SER A 52 5.34 -21.04 18.79
CA SER A 52 4.44 -21.84 19.63
C SER A 52 4.97 -23.25 19.88
N LYS A 53 5.61 -23.87 18.88
CA LYS A 53 6.28 -25.17 19.01
C LYS A 53 7.47 -25.10 19.97
N ILE A 54 8.30 -24.05 19.88
CA ILE A 54 9.46 -23.85 20.77
C ILE A 54 9.03 -23.53 22.21
N ARG A 55 7.92 -22.79 22.40
CA ARG A 55 7.39 -22.48 23.74
C ARG A 55 7.07 -23.74 24.55
N HIS A 56 6.70 -24.84 23.89
CA HIS A 56 6.42 -26.10 24.57
C HIS A 56 7.65 -26.62 25.34
N THR A 57 8.86 -26.36 24.84
CA THR A 57 10.12 -26.78 25.48
C THR A 57 10.75 -25.66 26.33
N HIS A 58 10.60 -24.38 25.93
CA HIS A 58 11.23 -23.24 26.60
C HIS A 58 10.25 -22.07 26.86
N PRO A 59 9.24 -22.24 27.74
CA PRO A 59 8.12 -21.32 27.85
C PRO A 59 8.50 -19.90 28.27
N MET A 60 9.48 -19.73 29.17
CA MET A 60 9.87 -18.40 29.66
C MET A 60 10.85 -17.69 28.74
N GLN A 61 11.66 -18.43 27.97
CA GLN A 61 12.72 -17.84 27.13
C GLN A 61 12.15 -17.17 25.88
N ILE A 62 11.00 -17.62 25.40
CA ILE A 62 10.41 -17.15 24.14
C ILE A 62 9.19 -16.24 24.32
N GLN A 63 8.81 -15.95 25.58
CA GLN A 63 7.64 -15.13 25.88
C GLN A 63 7.72 -13.74 25.24
N ALA A 64 8.90 -13.10 25.24
CA ALA A 64 9.09 -11.80 24.60
C ALA A 64 8.86 -11.86 23.08
N ALA A 65 9.42 -12.86 22.40
CA ALA A 65 9.23 -13.06 20.96
C ALA A 65 7.74 -13.31 20.63
N GLN A 66 7.06 -14.14 21.43
CA GLN A 66 5.63 -14.38 21.26
C GLN A 66 4.80 -13.10 21.43
N MET A 67 5.11 -12.26 22.43
CA MET A 67 4.40 -11.00 22.62
C MET A 67 4.60 -10.02 21.46
N VAL A 68 5.83 -9.91 20.96
CA VAL A 68 6.15 -9.03 19.83
C VAL A 68 5.44 -9.50 18.56
N LEU A 69 5.53 -10.78 18.23
CA LEU A 69 4.82 -11.35 17.08
C LEU A 69 3.30 -11.18 17.20
N SER A 70 2.74 -11.42 18.39
CA SER A 70 1.29 -11.25 18.61
C SER A 70 0.85 -9.82 18.36
N ARG A 71 1.65 -8.83 18.81
CA ARG A 71 1.37 -7.42 18.57
C ARG A 71 1.43 -7.05 17.10
N GLU A 72 2.44 -7.54 16.38
CA GLU A 72 2.59 -7.21 14.97
C GLU A 72 1.49 -7.86 14.11
N ILE A 73 1.11 -9.11 14.39
CA ILE A 73 -0.02 -9.77 13.74
C ILE A 73 -1.30 -8.95 13.89
N LEU A 74 -1.60 -8.48 15.11
CA LEU A 74 -2.79 -7.67 15.35
C LEU A 74 -2.74 -6.32 14.64
N ARG A 75 -1.56 -5.69 14.60
CA ARG A 75 -1.36 -4.43 13.88
C ARG A 75 -1.58 -4.57 12.39
N VAL A 76 -1.02 -5.60 11.77
CA VAL A 76 -1.16 -5.86 10.33
C VAL A 76 -2.60 -6.27 10.01
N TRP A 77 -3.23 -7.09 10.86
CA TRP A 77 -4.65 -7.41 10.73
C TRP A 77 -5.53 -6.16 10.74
N ASP A 78 -5.29 -5.22 11.66
CA ASP A 78 -6.04 -3.96 11.73
C ASP A 78 -5.83 -3.11 10.47
N LEU A 79 -4.60 -3.06 9.94
CA LEU A 79 -4.30 -2.39 8.68
C LEU A 79 -5.09 -2.98 7.51
N ILE A 80 -5.08 -4.31 7.36
CA ILE A 80 -5.82 -5.03 6.31
C ILE A 80 -7.32 -4.80 6.46
N TYR A 81 -7.85 -4.92 7.69
CA TYR A 81 -9.27 -4.74 7.96
C TYR A 81 -9.73 -3.32 7.61
N ASN A 82 -9.01 -2.30 8.08
CA ASN A 82 -9.35 -0.92 7.81
C ASN A 82 -9.27 -0.59 6.31
N HIS A 83 -8.26 -1.10 5.61
CA HIS A 83 -8.15 -0.92 4.16
C HIS A 83 -9.36 -1.52 3.42
N ARG A 84 -9.71 -2.79 3.69
CA ARG A 84 -10.88 -3.44 3.05
C ARG A 84 -12.20 -2.77 3.43
N PHE A 85 -12.34 -2.34 4.69
CA PHE A 85 -13.53 -1.62 5.15
C PHE A 85 -13.68 -0.27 4.41
N LEU A 86 -12.59 0.48 4.25
CA LEU A 86 -12.61 1.74 3.51
C LEU A 86 -12.96 1.52 2.03
N GLN A 87 -12.33 0.53 1.37
CA GLN A 87 -12.66 0.19 -0.02
C GLN A 87 -14.14 -0.12 -0.23
N MET A 88 -14.73 -0.96 0.63
CA MET A 88 -16.15 -1.32 0.57
C MET A 88 -17.07 -0.09 0.61
N ASN A 89 -16.78 0.88 1.47
CA ASN A 89 -17.59 2.11 1.59
C ASN A 89 -17.44 3.05 0.38
N PHE A 90 -16.27 3.06 -0.26
CA PHE A 90 -16.04 3.84 -1.50
C PHE A 90 -16.81 3.24 -2.69
N ASP A 91 -16.87 1.92 -2.80
CA ASP A 91 -17.59 1.25 -3.89
C ASP A 91 -19.12 1.39 -3.75
N ASP A 92 -19.65 1.29 -2.52
CA ASP A 92 -21.07 1.51 -2.22
C ASP A 92 -21.53 2.96 -2.56
N SER A 93 -20.65 3.94 -2.35
CA SER A 93 -20.95 5.35 -2.65
C SER A 93 -20.85 5.68 -4.14
N ARG A 94 -20.07 4.93 -4.93
CA ARG A 94 -20.08 5.01 -6.40
C ARG A 94 -21.35 4.40 -7.00
N THR A 95 -21.74 3.20 -6.55
CA THR A 95 -22.94 2.52 -7.05
C THR A 95 -24.23 3.29 -6.78
N GLN A 96 -24.35 4.01 -5.65
CA GLN A 96 -25.50 4.90 -5.41
C GLN A 96 -25.60 6.09 -6.38
N ARG A 97 -24.48 6.62 -6.88
CA ARG A 97 -24.50 7.73 -7.84
C ARG A 97 -24.87 7.29 -9.25
N GLU A 98 -24.52 6.07 -9.63
CA GLU A 98 -24.81 5.53 -10.97
C GLU A 98 -26.26 5.03 -11.10
N GLY A 99 -26.92 4.64 -10.00
CA GLY A 99 -28.33 4.23 -9.99
C GLY A 99 -29.37 5.37 -9.96
N ALA A 100 -28.94 6.63 -10.01
CA ALA A 100 -29.80 7.81 -9.88
C ALA A 100 -29.97 8.61 -11.19
N GLN A 101 -29.65 8.02 -12.35
CA GLN A 101 -29.86 8.62 -13.68
C GLN A 101 -31.04 7.99 -14.42
#